data_AF-A0A945ZAN6-F1
#
_entry.id   AF-A0A945ZAN6-F1
#
_cell.length_a   1.000
_cell.length_b   1.000
_cell.length_c   1.000
_cell.angle_alpha   90.00
_cell.angle_beta   90.00
_cell.angle_gamma   90.00
#
_symmetry.space_group_name_H-M   'P 1'
#
loop_
_entity.id
_entity.type
_entity.pdbx_description
1 polymer ?
#
loop_
_entity_poly.entity_id
_entity_poly.type
_entity_poly.pdbx_seq_one_letter_code
_entity_poly.pdbx_strand_id
1 'polypeptide(L)'
;MEFPNPAVSRDTINVFYLWDLRIEEPIVTITDLLVTVLCAYFFWVFYKSRDKSKTITFFKYYNLLMAIATLSGGIFGHGFLYAVPHEMKLIGWITSMFSIMLIERTAIEHAGMLFPGKMIRALRVINVVELIFFLGVVSYTVNFFFVELHSGYGLMFVVLSLEGWLFLKTRNKASLNMLIGIAAAGAAALIFMNDLNVHQWFNSRSFSHIWMAVASIFFFRGGLEILKQNEAKSSQEAYRSSLKNTL
;
A
#
# COMPACT_ATOMS: atom_id res chain seq x y z
N MET A 1 19.13 -3.18 -27.36
CA MET A 1 17.75 -3.10 -26.82
C MET A 1 17.37 -1.64 -26.87
N GLU A 2 16.52 -1.28 -27.82
CA GLU A 2 16.04 0.09 -27.96
C GLU A 2 15.17 0.44 -26.75
N PHE A 3 15.58 1.51 -26.06
CA PHE A 3 14.75 2.22 -25.11
C PHE A 3 13.49 2.72 -25.84
N PRO A 4 12.29 2.64 -25.22
CA PRO A 4 11.10 3.13 -25.88
C PRO A 4 11.25 4.60 -26.27
N ASN A 5 10.88 4.84 -27.52
CA ASN A 5 10.79 6.10 -28.23
C ASN A 5 10.18 7.23 -27.36
N PRO A 6 10.79 8.43 -27.26
CA PRO A 6 10.23 9.57 -26.52
C PRO A 6 8.95 10.16 -27.13
N ALA A 7 8.42 9.56 -28.20
CA ALA A 7 7.09 9.79 -28.72
C ALA A 7 6.09 8.75 -28.17
N VAL A 8 5.92 8.69 -26.85
CA VAL A 8 4.56 8.44 -26.35
C VAL A 8 3.79 9.69 -26.75
N SER A 9 2.81 9.55 -27.64
CA SER A 9 1.94 10.66 -28.01
C SER A 9 1.53 11.38 -26.74
N ARG A 10 1.65 12.72 -26.71
CA ARG A 10 0.94 13.55 -25.74
C ARG A 10 -0.56 13.42 -26.07
N ASP A 11 -1.10 12.22 -25.91
CA ASP A 11 -2.53 11.96 -25.94
C ASP A 11 -3.12 12.92 -24.92
N THR A 12 -3.99 13.79 -25.44
CA THR A 12 -4.60 14.93 -24.78
C THR A 12 -4.83 14.69 -23.30
N ILE A 13 -4.01 15.32 -22.44
CA ILE A 13 -4.28 15.38 -21.00
C ILE A 13 -5.71 15.89 -20.88
N ASN A 14 -6.59 15.10 -20.25
CA ASN A 14 -7.96 15.56 -20.04
C ASN A 14 -7.92 16.75 -19.10
N VAL A 15 -8.43 17.88 -19.55
CA VAL A 15 -8.50 19.11 -18.75
C VAL A 15 -9.96 19.41 -18.46
N PHE A 16 -10.25 19.72 -17.20
CA PHE A 16 -11.53 20.22 -16.76
C PHE A 16 -11.33 21.58 -16.08
N TYR A 17 -12.19 22.53 -16.38
CA TYR A 17 -12.19 23.85 -15.75
C TYR A 17 -13.39 23.95 -14.80
N LEU A 18 -13.10 24.18 -13.52
CA LEU A 18 -14.10 24.53 -12.52
C LEU A 18 -13.97 26.02 -12.22
N TRP A 19 -14.81 26.84 -12.87
CA TRP A 19 -14.60 28.29 -12.97
C TRP A 19 -13.20 28.58 -13.53
N ASP A 20 -12.36 29.32 -12.81
CA ASP A 20 -10.98 29.63 -13.22
C ASP A 20 -9.96 28.57 -12.77
N LEU A 21 -10.40 27.51 -12.08
CA LEU A 21 -9.53 26.43 -11.63
C LEU A 21 -9.37 25.37 -12.71
N ARG A 22 -8.17 25.30 -13.31
CA ARG A 22 -7.77 24.20 -14.19
C ARG A 22 -7.46 22.97 -13.36
N ILE A 23 -8.03 21.83 -13.74
CA ILE A 23 -7.74 20.50 -13.19
C ILE A 23 -7.32 19.59 -14.33
N GLU A 24 -6.12 19.03 -14.23
CA GLU A 24 -5.59 18.05 -15.17
C GLU A 24 -5.87 16.63 -14.68
N GLU A 25 -6.22 15.73 -15.60
CA GLU A 25 -6.58 14.34 -15.29
C GLU A 25 -7.61 14.22 -14.15
N PRO A 26 -8.78 14.87 -14.23
CA PRO A 26 -9.71 14.97 -13.10
C PRO A 26 -10.18 13.60 -12.59
N ILE A 27 -10.35 12.61 -13.46
CA ILE A 27 -10.76 11.25 -13.06
C ILE A 27 -9.61 10.52 -12.36
N VAL A 28 -8.36 10.71 -12.79
CA VAL A 28 -7.19 10.14 -12.10
C VAL A 28 -7.06 10.77 -10.71
N THR A 29 -7.20 12.09 -10.62
CA THR A 29 -7.22 12.83 -9.36
C THR A 29 -8.32 12.32 -8.41
N ILE A 30 -9.56 12.17 -8.90
CA ILE A 30 -10.68 11.66 -8.08
C ILE A 30 -10.41 10.23 -7.58
N THR A 31 -9.87 9.37 -8.42
CA THR A 31 -9.58 7.98 -8.04
C THR A 31 -8.41 7.86 -7.06
N ASP A 32 -7.43 8.75 -7.12
CA ASP A 32 -6.40 8.91 -6.07
C ASP A 32 -6.99 9.37 -4.73
N LEU A 33 -7.88 10.36 -4.78
CA LEU A 33 -8.57 10.86 -3.60
C LEU A 33 -9.53 9.82 -3.00
N LEU A 34 -10.08 8.91 -3.80
CA LEU A 34 -10.81 7.75 -3.29
C LEU A 34 -9.90 6.87 -2.42
N VAL A 35 -8.71 6.50 -2.92
CA VAL A 35 -7.74 5.71 -2.13
C VAL A 35 -7.32 6.47 -0.88
N THR A 36 -7.13 7.79 -0.99
CA THR A 36 -6.83 8.69 0.13
C THR A 36 -7.88 8.57 1.23
N VAL A 37 -9.16 8.75 0.89
CA VAL A 37 -10.28 8.73 1.85
C VAL A 37 -10.38 7.37 2.52
N LEU A 38 -10.28 6.28 1.75
CA LEU A 38 -10.32 4.92 2.28
C LEU A 38 -9.18 4.69 3.28
N CYS A 39 -7.94 4.98 2.89
CA CYS A 39 -6.77 4.75 3.75
C CYS A 39 -6.79 5.66 4.99
N ALA A 40 -7.24 6.92 4.87
CA ALA A 40 -7.42 7.81 6.02
C ALA A 40 -8.47 7.28 7.00
N TYR A 41 -9.60 6.77 6.49
CA TYR A 41 -10.62 6.11 7.31
C TYR A 41 -10.07 4.86 8.00
N PHE A 42 -9.33 4.00 7.29
CA PHE A 42 -8.71 2.80 7.87
C PHE A 42 -7.67 3.15 8.95
N PHE A 43 -6.85 4.18 8.73
CA PHE A 43 -5.95 4.71 9.74
C PHE A 43 -6.71 5.10 11.01
N TRP A 44 -7.82 5.84 10.88
CA TRP A 44 -8.64 6.27 12.01
C TRP A 44 -9.21 5.08 12.80
N VAL A 45 -9.65 4.03 12.12
CA VAL A 45 -10.14 2.79 12.76
C VAL A 45 -9.03 2.15 13.61
N PHE A 46 -7.83 1.95 13.06
CA PHE A 46 -6.72 1.35 13.81
C PHE A 46 -6.14 2.29 14.87
N TYR A 47 -6.17 3.61 14.64
CA TYR A 47 -5.77 4.61 15.64
C TYR A 47 -6.63 4.55 16.90
N LYS A 48 -7.94 4.33 16.74
CA LYS A 48 -8.88 4.16 17.86
C LYS A 48 -8.77 2.81 18.56
N SER A 49 -8.12 1.82 17.95
CA SER A 49 -7.94 0.51 18.58
C SER A 49 -7.00 0.60 19.80
N ARG A 50 -7.27 -0.21 20.83
CA ARG A 50 -6.42 -0.31 22.02
C ARG A 50 -5.20 -1.21 21.79
N ASP A 51 -5.19 -1.97 20.71
CA ASP A 51 -4.11 -2.89 20.35
C ASP A 51 -2.83 -2.12 19.98
N LYS A 52 -1.74 -2.46 20.68
CA LYS A 52 -0.40 -1.90 20.48
C LYS A 52 0.59 -2.92 19.93
N SER A 53 0.11 -4.04 19.40
CA SER A 53 0.95 -5.00 18.70
C SER A 53 1.67 -4.32 17.53
N LYS A 54 2.86 -4.83 17.22
CA LYS A 54 3.66 -4.28 16.12
C LYS A 54 2.93 -4.38 14.79
N THR A 55 2.24 -5.49 14.55
CA THR A 55 1.46 -5.75 13.34
C THR A 55 0.39 -4.67 13.13
N ILE A 56 -0.44 -4.38 14.14
CA ILE A 56 -1.45 -3.32 14.05
C ILE A 56 -0.81 -1.93 13.96
N THR A 57 0.31 -1.70 14.65
CA THR A 57 1.04 -0.43 14.57
C THR A 57 1.57 -0.16 13.17
N PHE A 58 2.18 -1.15 12.52
CA PHE A 58 2.65 -1.03 11.15
C PHE A 58 1.48 -0.86 10.17
N PHE A 59 0.39 -1.60 10.34
CA PHE A 59 -0.82 -1.45 9.54
C PHE A 59 -1.40 -0.03 9.63
N LYS A 60 -1.47 0.52 10.85
CA LYS A 60 -1.94 1.87 11.10
C LYS A 60 -1.12 2.89 10.31
N TYR A 61 0.20 2.85 10.42
CA TYR A 61 1.05 3.80 9.71
C TYR A 61 1.11 3.54 8.20
N TYR A 62 0.97 2.29 7.73
CA TYR A 62 0.78 1.98 6.31
C TYR A 62 -0.40 2.78 5.74
N ASN A 63 -1.55 2.70 6.39
CA ASN A 63 -2.76 3.40 5.93
C ASN A 63 -2.58 4.93 5.98
N LEU A 64 -1.91 5.47 7.00
CA LEU A 64 -1.61 6.90 7.07
C LEU A 64 -0.72 7.35 5.91
N LEU A 65 0.40 6.66 5.69
CA LEU A 65 1.35 7.02 4.64
C LEU A 65 0.76 6.78 3.25
N MET A 66 -0.03 5.72 3.05
CA MET A 66 -0.73 5.50 1.79
C MET A 66 -1.70 6.65 1.50
N ALA A 67 -2.46 7.11 2.50
CA ALA A 67 -3.36 8.24 2.33
C ALA A 67 -2.62 9.54 1.96
N ILE A 68 -1.49 9.82 2.59
CA ILE A 68 -0.67 10.99 2.26
C ILE A 68 -0.08 10.85 0.85
N ALA A 69 0.40 9.66 0.50
CA ALA A 69 0.97 9.38 -0.80
C ALA A 69 -0.04 9.61 -1.93
N THR A 70 -1.23 9.01 -1.85
CA THR A 70 -2.26 9.16 -2.89
C THR A 70 -2.91 10.55 -2.88
N LEU A 71 -2.96 11.23 -1.74
CA LEU A 71 -3.38 12.64 -1.69
C LEU A 71 -2.42 13.51 -2.49
N SER A 72 -1.12 13.36 -2.23
CA SER A 72 -0.09 14.11 -2.97
C SER A 72 0.01 13.68 -4.44
N GLY A 73 -0.21 12.40 -4.75
CA GLY A 73 -0.31 11.88 -6.12
C GLY A 73 -1.48 12.50 -6.88
N GLY A 74 -2.67 12.50 -6.29
CA GLY A 74 -3.85 13.10 -6.90
C GLY A 74 -3.70 14.61 -7.11
N ILE A 75 -3.19 15.35 -6.11
CA ILE A 75 -3.06 16.81 -6.20
C ILE A 75 -1.87 17.22 -7.07
N PHE A 76 -0.65 16.81 -6.72
CA PHE A 76 0.58 17.27 -7.36
C PHE A 76 1.05 16.36 -8.50
N GLY A 77 0.63 15.10 -8.50
CA GLY A 77 0.99 14.14 -9.54
C GLY A 77 0.05 14.14 -10.75
N HIS A 78 -1.16 14.69 -10.60
CA HIS A 78 -2.22 14.67 -11.62
C HIS A 78 -2.98 15.99 -11.73
N GLY A 79 -3.72 16.38 -10.68
CA GLY A 79 -4.68 17.51 -10.69
C GLY A 79 -4.08 18.87 -11.06
N PHE A 80 -2.90 19.16 -10.54
CA PHE A 80 -2.24 20.46 -10.64
C PHE A 80 -0.85 20.39 -11.27
N LEU A 81 -0.64 19.49 -12.24
CA LEU A 81 0.65 19.32 -12.90
C LEU A 81 1.18 20.64 -13.52
N TYR A 82 0.31 21.50 -14.02
CA TYR A 82 0.66 22.82 -14.52
C TYR A 82 1.21 23.80 -13.46
N ALA A 83 0.95 23.55 -12.18
CA ALA A 83 1.26 24.47 -11.08
C ALA A 83 2.49 24.05 -10.26
N VAL A 84 3.05 22.87 -10.52
CA VAL A 84 4.17 22.32 -9.74
C VAL A 84 5.26 21.74 -10.65
N PRO A 85 6.54 21.79 -10.23
CA PRO A 85 7.60 21.13 -10.97
C PRO A 85 7.48 19.60 -10.86
N HIS A 86 8.05 18.88 -11.83
CA HIS A 86 7.91 17.42 -11.94
C HIS A 86 8.36 16.67 -10.67
N GLU A 87 9.36 17.21 -9.98
CA GLU A 87 9.98 16.66 -8.78
C GLU A 87 9.01 16.63 -7.58
N MET A 88 7.93 17.42 -7.59
CA MET A 88 6.92 17.35 -6.52
C MET A 88 6.22 15.99 -6.45
N LYS A 89 6.29 15.18 -7.51
CA LYS A 89 5.84 13.79 -7.50
C LYS A 89 6.62 12.90 -6.52
N LEU A 90 7.88 13.26 -6.22
CA LEU A 90 8.72 12.52 -5.27
C LEU A 90 8.09 12.47 -3.87
N ILE A 91 7.30 13.48 -3.48
CA ILE A 91 6.59 13.47 -2.19
C ILE A 91 5.67 12.25 -2.11
N GLY A 92 4.85 12.04 -3.14
CA GLY A 92 3.96 10.89 -3.22
C GLY A 92 4.69 9.58 -3.37
N TRP A 93 5.71 9.53 -4.24
CA TRP A 93 6.48 8.32 -4.50
C TRP A 93 7.29 7.85 -3.29
N ILE A 94 8.03 8.73 -2.63
CA ILE A 94 8.80 8.37 -1.43
C ILE A 94 7.85 7.95 -0.31
N THR A 95 6.76 8.69 -0.10
CA THR A 95 5.78 8.36 0.94
C THR A 95 5.12 7.00 0.67
N SER A 96 4.81 6.66 -0.58
CA SER A 96 4.25 5.34 -0.92
C SER A 96 5.26 4.22 -0.69
N MET A 97 6.55 4.43 -0.96
CA MET A 97 7.60 3.43 -0.67
C MET A 97 7.72 3.12 0.82
N PHE A 98 7.67 4.13 1.69
CA PHE A 98 7.58 3.92 3.14
C PHE A 98 6.31 3.19 3.53
N SER A 99 5.18 3.49 2.87
CA SER A 99 3.93 2.76 3.08
C SER A 99 4.09 1.28 2.74
N ILE A 100 4.60 0.94 1.57
CA ILE A 100 4.87 -0.45 1.18
C ILE A 100 5.80 -1.16 2.19
N MET A 101 6.87 -0.48 2.63
CA MET A 101 7.74 -1.02 3.67
C MET A 101 6.95 -1.37 4.95
N LEU A 102 5.96 -0.57 5.35
CA LEU A 102 5.13 -0.85 6.54
C LEU A 102 4.17 -2.03 6.34
N ILE A 103 3.62 -2.26 5.14
CA ILE A 103 2.78 -3.45 4.90
C ILE A 103 3.63 -4.72 4.84
N GLU A 104 4.87 -4.64 4.34
CA GLU A 104 5.83 -5.73 4.47
C GLU A 104 6.17 -6.01 5.94
N ARG A 105 6.38 -4.96 6.74
CA ARG A 105 6.62 -5.10 8.19
C ARG A 105 5.47 -5.76 8.92
N THR A 106 4.24 -5.44 8.52
CA THR A 106 3.05 -6.14 8.99
C THR A 106 3.17 -7.64 8.70
N ALA A 107 3.43 -8.03 7.45
CA ALA A 107 3.52 -9.44 7.06
C ALA A 107 4.67 -10.15 7.77
N ILE A 108 5.83 -9.50 7.93
CA ILE A 108 6.99 -10.04 8.65
C ILE A 108 6.66 -10.31 10.12
N GLU A 109 6.04 -9.37 10.84
CA GLU A 109 5.68 -9.60 12.24
C GLU A 109 4.53 -10.63 12.37
N HIS A 110 3.56 -10.62 11.45
CA HIS A 110 2.47 -11.60 11.42
C HIS A 110 2.97 -13.02 11.17
N ALA A 111 3.96 -13.18 10.27
CA ALA A 111 4.63 -14.44 10.01
C ALA A 111 5.39 -14.99 11.25
N GLY A 112 5.64 -14.16 12.26
CA GLY A 112 6.15 -14.58 13.57
C GLY A 112 5.29 -15.62 14.29
N MET A 113 4.05 -15.87 13.84
CA MET A 113 3.23 -17.00 14.28
C MET A 113 3.85 -18.37 13.96
N LEU A 114 4.65 -18.47 12.89
CA LEU A 114 5.27 -19.72 12.43
C LEU A 114 6.79 -19.69 12.46
N PHE A 115 7.38 -18.51 12.32
CA PHE A 115 8.83 -18.39 12.16
C PHE A 115 9.53 -17.95 13.44
N PRO A 116 10.76 -18.44 13.69
CA PRO A 116 11.51 -18.07 14.87
C PRO A 116 11.93 -16.60 14.82
N GLY A 117 12.03 -15.97 16.00
CA GLY A 117 12.35 -14.54 16.11
C GLY A 117 13.67 -14.09 15.46
N LYS A 118 14.65 -15.01 15.28
CA LYS A 118 15.89 -14.74 14.53
C LYS A 118 15.59 -14.44 13.06
N MET A 119 14.71 -15.21 12.44
CA MET A 119 14.31 -15.03 11.04
C MET A 119 13.51 -13.73 10.87
N ILE A 120 12.58 -13.45 11.78
CA ILE A 120 11.82 -12.19 11.80
C ILE A 120 12.75 -10.99 11.95
N ARG A 121 13.81 -11.08 12.76
CA ARG A 121 14.83 -10.02 12.86
C ARG A 121 15.61 -9.85 11.56
N ALA A 122 16.01 -10.93 10.89
CA ALA A 122 16.72 -10.86 9.62
C ALA A 122 15.88 -10.21 8.52
N LEU A 123 14.63 -10.65 8.34
CA LEU A 123 13.70 -10.07 7.36
C LEU A 123 13.46 -8.57 7.60
N ARG A 124 13.38 -8.16 8.86
CA ARG A 124 13.30 -6.74 9.23
C ARG A 124 14.53 -5.95 8.81
N VAL A 125 15.73 -6.50 8.87
CA VAL A 125 16.92 -5.79 8.39
C VAL A 125 16.89 -5.69 6.87
N ILE A 126 16.58 -6.79 6.18
CA ILE A 126 16.50 -6.86 4.71
C ILE A 126 15.53 -5.81 4.18
N ASN A 127 14.32 -5.73 4.74
CA ASN A 127 13.29 -4.77 4.32
C ASN A 127 13.75 -3.28 4.46
N VAL A 128 14.60 -2.94 5.43
CA VAL A 128 15.18 -1.57 5.50
C VAL A 128 16.27 -1.36 4.48
N VAL A 129 17.13 -2.36 4.25
CA VAL A 129 18.19 -2.28 3.24
C VAL A 129 17.57 -2.11 1.85
N GLU A 130 16.52 -2.87 1.55
CA GLU A 130 15.72 -2.76 0.33
C GLU A 130 15.13 -1.36 0.14
N LEU A 131 14.46 -0.82 1.16
CA LEU A 131 13.91 0.54 1.09
C LEU A 131 15.01 1.59 0.84
N ILE A 132 16.13 1.52 1.56
CA ILE A 132 17.26 2.45 1.36
C ILE A 132 17.81 2.36 -0.06
N PHE A 133 17.94 1.14 -0.59
CA PHE A 133 18.38 0.92 -1.96
C PHE A 133 17.45 1.59 -2.97
N PHE A 134 16.14 1.32 -2.91
CA PHE A 134 15.21 1.94 -3.86
C PHE A 134 15.07 3.45 -3.67
N LEU A 135 15.12 3.95 -2.43
CA LEU A 135 15.12 5.40 -2.18
C LEU A 135 16.33 6.07 -2.82
N GLY A 136 17.52 5.46 -2.71
CA GLY A 136 18.72 5.96 -3.39
C GLY A 136 18.57 6.00 -4.90
N VAL A 137 18.04 4.92 -5.49
CA VAL A 137 17.83 4.82 -6.95
C VAL A 137 16.78 5.83 -7.44
N VAL A 138 15.63 5.94 -6.77
CA VAL A 138 14.56 6.88 -7.14
C VAL A 138 15.03 8.33 -6.97
N SER A 139 15.77 8.65 -5.91
CA SER A 139 16.29 10.01 -5.69
C SER A 139 17.32 10.41 -6.75
N TYR A 140 18.08 9.46 -7.28
CA TYR A 140 19.05 9.71 -8.34
C TYR A 140 18.43 9.76 -9.74
N THR A 141 17.47 8.89 -10.03
CA THR A 141 16.91 8.70 -11.38
C THR A 141 15.61 9.47 -11.64
N VAL A 142 14.88 9.83 -10.57
CA VAL A 142 13.52 10.42 -10.63
C VAL A 142 12.62 9.64 -11.60
N ASN A 143 12.72 8.31 -11.57
CA ASN A 143 11.98 7.44 -12.47
C ASN A 143 10.99 6.56 -11.69
N PHE A 144 9.70 6.72 -12.00
CA PHE A 144 8.61 6.00 -11.37
C PHE A 144 8.74 4.47 -11.49
N PHE A 145 9.40 3.97 -12.52
CA PHE A 145 9.65 2.53 -12.69
C PHE A 145 10.27 1.89 -11.44
N PHE A 146 11.18 2.58 -10.75
CA PHE A 146 11.80 2.03 -9.53
C PHE A 146 10.88 2.06 -8.30
N VAL A 147 9.92 2.99 -8.27
CA VAL A 147 8.86 3.05 -7.24
C VAL A 147 7.90 1.87 -7.43
N GLU A 148 7.55 1.59 -8.68
CA GLU A 148 6.74 0.45 -9.07
C GLU A 148 7.46 -0.87 -8.79
N LEU A 149 8.76 -0.96 -9.11
CA LEU A 149 9.55 -2.16 -8.86
C LEU A 149 9.71 -2.44 -7.36
N HIS A 150 9.91 -1.40 -6.53
CA HIS A 150 9.86 -1.53 -5.06
C HIS A 150 8.50 -2.07 -4.59
N SER A 151 7.41 -1.50 -5.09
CA SER A 151 6.05 -1.92 -4.73
C SER A 151 5.75 -3.37 -5.15
N GLY A 152 6.16 -3.74 -6.36
CA GLY A 152 6.06 -5.09 -6.89
C GLY A 152 6.89 -6.08 -6.08
N TYR A 153 8.13 -5.72 -5.73
CA TYR A 153 8.97 -6.54 -4.86
C TYR A 153 8.33 -6.76 -3.48
N GLY A 154 8.00 -5.67 -2.78
CA GLY A 154 7.43 -5.74 -1.43
C GLY A 154 6.13 -6.54 -1.38
N LEU A 155 5.20 -6.30 -2.30
CA LEU A 155 3.91 -7.01 -2.29
C LEU A 155 3.99 -8.43 -2.85
N MET A 156 4.60 -8.63 -4.02
CA MET A 156 4.55 -9.92 -4.75
C MET A 156 5.62 -10.90 -4.29
N PHE A 157 6.76 -10.43 -3.76
CA PHE A 157 7.80 -11.33 -3.26
C PHE A 157 7.76 -11.43 -1.74
N VAL A 158 7.69 -10.32 -1.00
CA VAL A 158 7.74 -10.37 0.47
C VAL A 158 6.38 -10.71 1.08
N VAL A 159 5.36 -9.86 0.89
CA VAL A 159 4.05 -10.07 1.53
C VAL A 159 3.39 -11.36 1.01
N LEU A 160 3.40 -11.60 -0.31
CA LEU A 160 2.78 -12.79 -0.90
C LEU A 160 3.41 -14.09 -0.39
N SER A 161 4.74 -14.16 -0.28
CA SER A 161 5.40 -15.38 0.19
C SER A 161 5.13 -15.65 1.67
N LEU A 162 5.18 -14.61 2.52
CA LEU A 162 4.96 -14.74 3.95
C LEU A 162 3.51 -15.04 4.30
N GLU A 163 2.56 -14.24 3.78
CA GLU A 163 1.14 -14.45 4.02
C GLU A 163 0.61 -15.69 3.28
N GLY A 164 1.17 -16.00 2.11
CA GLY A 164 0.88 -17.22 1.37
C GLY A 164 1.26 -18.46 2.18
N TRP A 165 2.49 -18.50 2.69
CA TRP A 165 2.95 -19.60 3.53
C TRP A 165 2.14 -19.72 4.82
N LEU A 166 1.87 -18.59 5.49
CA LEU A 166 1.06 -18.56 6.71
C LEU A 166 -0.35 -19.09 6.44
N PHE A 167 -0.99 -18.66 5.35
CA PHE A 167 -2.31 -19.15 4.97
C PHE A 167 -2.31 -20.65 4.66
N LEU A 168 -1.33 -21.14 3.90
CA LEU A 168 -1.22 -22.56 3.56
C LEU A 168 -1.08 -23.44 4.81
N LYS A 169 -0.38 -22.98 5.84
CA LYS A 169 -0.14 -23.75 7.08
C LYS A 169 -1.24 -23.62 8.12
N THR A 170 -1.88 -22.46 8.21
CA THR A 170 -2.79 -22.14 9.34
C THR A 170 -4.23 -21.86 8.93
N ARG A 171 -4.47 -21.65 7.63
CA ARG A 171 -5.74 -21.13 7.09
C ARG A 171 -6.17 -19.81 7.77
N ASN A 172 -5.21 -18.98 8.18
CA ASN A 172 -5.48 -17.70 8.82
C ASN A 172 -6.29 -16.77 7.90
N LYS A 173 -7.45 -16.31 8.38
CA LYS A 173 -8.36 -15.42 7.63
C LYS A 173 -7.75 -14.05 7.33
N ALA A 174 -6.88 -13.54 8.19
CA ALA A 174 -6.15 -12.31 7.92
C ALA A 174 -5.24 -12.49 6.69
N SER A 175 -4.46 -13.58 6.66
CA SER A 175 -3.60 -13.90 5.52
C SER A 175 -4.40 -14.06 4.23
N LEU A 176 -5.56 -14.71 4.26
CA LEU A 176 -6.42 -14.80 3.07
C LEU A 176 -6.84 -13.43 2.54
N ASN A 177 -7.27 -12.52 3.41
CA ASN A 177 -7.63 -11.16 3.01
C ASN A 177 -6.41 -10.41 2.45
N MET A 178 -5.23 -10.55 3.07
CA MET A 178 -3.99 -9.97 2.55
C MET A 178 -3.66 -10.48 1.14
N LEU A 179 -3.81 -11.80 0.89
CA LEU A 179 -3.57 -12.41 -0.42
C LEU A 179 -4.54 -11.91 -1.50
N ILE A 180 -5.82 -11.74 -1.16
CA ILE A 180 -6.80 -11.14 -2.08
C ILE A 180 -6.43 -9.68 -2.37
N GLY A 181 -5.98 -8.93 -1.36
CA GLY A 181 -5.46 -7.57 -1.54
C GLY A 181 -4.26 -7.51 -2.47
N ILE A 182 -3.30 -8.44 -2.33
CA ILE A 182 -2.15 -8.56 -3.24
C ILE A 182 -2.59 -8.88 -4.66
N ALA A 183 -3.55 -9.79 -4.85
CA ALA A 183 -4.08 -10.10 -6.18
C ALA A 183 -4.72 -8.87 -6.84
N ALA A 184 -5.48 -8.08 -6.09
CA ALA A 184 -6.03 -6.81 -6.57
C ALA A 184 -4.95 -5.77 -6.88
N ALA A 185 -3.91 -5.66 -6.06
CA ALA A 185 -2.76 -4.78 -6.32
C ALA A 185 -1.97 -5.23 -7.56
N GLY A 186 -1.79 -6.53 -7.76
CA GLY A 186 -1.20 -7.10 -8.97
C GLY A 186 -2.02 -6.78 -10.21
N ALA A 187 -3.35 -6.84 -10.12
CA ALA A 187 -4.23 -6.40 -11.21
C ALA A 187 -4.07 -4.91 -11.51
N ALA A 188 -3.96 -4.06 -10.48
CA ALA A 188 -3.68 -2.64 -10.65
C ALA A 188 -2.37 -2.39 -11.41
N ALA A 189 -1.28 -3.08 -11.01
CA ALA A 189 0.01 -2.98 -11.68
C ALA A 189 -0.07 -3.43 -13.14
N LEU A 190 -0.70 -4.57 -13.42
CA LEU A 190 -0.86 -5.07 -14.79
C LEU A 190 -1.67 -4.10 -15.67
N ILE A 191 -2.72 -3.47 -15.14
CA ILE A 191 -3.51 -2.46 -15.87
C ILE A 191 -2.64 -1.24 -16.22
N PHE A 192 -1.85 -0.77 -15.26
CA PHE A 192 -0.98 0.38 -15.44
C PHE A 192 0.16 0.08 -16.43
N MET A 193 0.91 -1.01 -16.23
CA MET A 193 2.08 -1.37 -17.04
C MET A 193 1.74 -1.68 -18.51
N ASN A 194 0.53 -2.18 -18.77
CA ASN A 194 0.09 -2.52 -20.13
C ASN A 194 -0.76 -1.41 -20.78
N ASP A 195 -0.83 -0.22 -20.16
CA ASP A 195 -1.61 0.93 -20.64
C ASP A 195 -3.04 0.56 -21.06
N LEU A 196 -3.73 -0.24 -20.23
CA LEU A 196 -5.09 -0.70 -20.50
C LEU A 196 -6.10 0.44 -20.33
N ASN A 197 -6.29 1.21 -21.40
CA ASN A 197 -7.20 2.35 -21.46
C ASN A 197 -8.62 1.89 -21.86
N VAL A 198 -9.57 2.02 -20.93
CA VAL A 198 -10.99 1.69 -21.20
C VAL A 198 -11.67 2.82 -21.95
N HIS A 199 -11.35 4.07 -21.62
CA HIS A 199 -11.89 5.26 -22.25
C HIS A 199 -10.91 6.44 -22.06
N GLN A 200 -11.01 7.50 -22.89
CA GLN A 200 -10.13 8.66 -22.78
C GLN A 200 -10.15 9.28 -21.37
N TRP A 201 -11.33 9.38 -20.74
CA TRP A 201 -11.51 9.88 -19.37
C TRP A 201 -11.25 8.82 -18.29
N PHE A 202 -11.28 7.54 -18.63
CA PHE A 202 -11.04 6.42 -17.72
C PHE A 202 -9.88 5.57 -18.26
N ASN A 203 -8.68 6.14 -18.15
CA ASN A 203 -7.43 5.59 -18.64
C ASN A 203 -6.81 4.58 -17.65
N SER A 204 -5.70 3.96 -18.04
CA SER A 204 -4.97 2.95 -17.26
C SER A 204 -4.66 3.39 -15.83
N ARG A 205 -4.32 4.68 -15.61
CA ARG A 205 -4.01 5.26 -14.29
C ARG A 205 -5.24 5.31 -13.39
N SER A 206 -6.33 5.88 -13.89
CA SER A 206 -7.58 5.91 -13.10
C SER A 206 -8.12 4.50 -12.83
N PHE A 207 -7.95 3.58 -13.78
CA PHE A 207 -8.42 2.21 -13.62
C PHE A 207 -7.56 1.42 -12.62
N SER A 208 -6.23 1.60 -12.64
CA SER A 208 -5.33 1.00 -11.65
C SER A 208 -5.63 1.51 -10.24
N HIS A 209 -5.92 2.80 -10.06
CA HIS A 209 -6.29 3.37 -8.76
C HIS A 209 -7.57 2.76 -8.17
N ILE A 210 -8.56 2.40 -9.01
CA ILE A 210 -9.74 1.66 -8.55
C ILE A 210 -9.34 0.28 -8.00
N TRP A 211 -8.43 -0.43 -8.66
CA TRP A 211 -7.93 -1.71 -8.16
C TRP A 211 -7.05 -1.57 -6.92
N MET A 212 -6.31 -0.47 -6.78
CA MET A 212 -5.62 -0.11 -5.54
C MET A 212 -6.62 0.15 -4.40
N ALA A 213 -7.74 0.81 -4.66
CA ALA A 213 -8.81 1.00 -3.69
C ALA A 213 -9.38 -0.36 -3.24
N VAL A 214 -9.64 -1.28 -4.17
CA VAL A 214 -10.06 -2.66 -3.85
C VAL A 214 -9.01 -3.37 -3.00
N ALA A 215 -7.73 -3.29 -3.36
CA ALA A 215 -6.63 -3.87 -2.59
C ALA A 215 -6.60 -3.33 -1.15
N SER A 216 -6.74 -2.01 -0.98
CA SER A 216 -6.75 -1.36 0.33
C SER A 216 -7.90 -1.84 1.24
N ILE A 217 -9.08 -2.11 0.67
CA ILE A 217 -10.23 -2.67 1.41
C ILE A 217 -9.91 -4.06 1.93
N PHE A 218 -9.26 -4.91 1.12
CA PHE A 218 -8.89 -6.26 1.54
C PHE A 218 -7.73 -6.25 2.54
N PHE A 219 -6.75 -5.39 2.38
CA PHE A 219 -5.74 -5.14 3.41
C PHE A 219 -6.40 -4.71 4.72
N PHE A 220 -7.29 -3.72 4.70
CA PHE A 220 -8.05 -3.30 5.89
C PHE A 220 -8.78 -4.46 6.58
N ARG A 221 -9.48 -5.31 5.80
CA ARG A 221 -10.12 -6.53 6.32
C ARG A 221 -9.10 -7.48 6.96
N GLY A 222 -7.93 -7.66 6.36
CA GLY A 222 -6.82 -8.41 6.94
C GLY A 222 -6.40 -7.87 8.30
N GLY A 223 -6.18 -6.57 8.41
CA GLY A 223 -5.85 -5.90 9.68
C GLY A 223 -6.94 -6.04 10.74
N LEU A 224 -8.23 -5.98 10.36
CA LEU A 224 -9.34 -6.22 11.29
C LEU A 224 -9.37 -7.65 11.83
N GLU A 225 -9.06 -8.65 11.00
CA GLU A 225 -8.98 -10.04 11.45
C GLU A 225 -7.81 -10.24 12.43
N ILE A 226 -6.66 -9.59 12.22
CA ILE A 226 -5.53 -9.60 13.17
C ILE A 226 -5.95 -8.97 14.51
N LEU A 227 -6.66 -7.85 14.47
CA LEU A 227 -7.14 -7.17 15.66
C LEU A 227 -8.05 -8.08 16.50
N LYS A 228 -9.02 -8.74 15.86
CA LYS A 228 -9.91 -9.71 16.52
C LYS A 228 -9.14 -10.88 17.14
N GLN A 229 -8.12 -11.39 16.44
CA GLN A 229 -7.28 -12.48 16.94
C GLN A 229 -6.52 -12.08 18.20
N ASN A 230 -5.97 -10.86 18.23
CA ASN A 230 -5.26 -10.33 19.39
C ASN A 230 -6.19 -10.09 20.59
N GLU A 231 -7.39 -9.54 20.36
CA GLU A 231 -8.41 -9.34 21.39
C GLU A 231 -8.83 -10.67 22.03
N ALA A 232 -9.10 -11.69 21.21
CA ALA A 232 -9.44 -13.03 21.68
C ALA A 232 -8.31 -13.64 22.53
N LYS A 233 -7.06 -13.53 22.07
CA LYS A 233 -5.89 -14.03 22.79
C LYS A 233 -5.70 -13.34 24.15
N SER A 234 -5.78 -12.01 24.18
CA SER A 234 -5.63 -11.23 25.43
C SER A 234 -6.72 -11.55 26.45
N SER A 235 -7.96 -11.74 25.99
CA SER A 235 -9.10 -12.13 26.84
C SER A 235 -8.90 -13.53 27.45
N GLN A 236 -8.38 -14.47 26.65
CA GLN A 236 -8.08 -15.82 27.10
C GLN A 236 -6.93 -15.84 28.13
N GLU A 237 -5.91 -15.00 27.94
CA GLU A 237 -4.79 -14.85 28.88
C GLU A 237 -5.26 -14.24 30.22
N ALA A 238 -6.11 -13.21 30.18
CA ALA A 238 -6.70 -12.61 31.38
C ALA A 238 -7.52 -13.62 32.19
N TYR A 239 -8.37 -14.41 31.52
CA TYR A 239 -9.16 -15.46 32.16
C TYR A 239 -8.28 -16.55 32.80
N ARG A 240 -7.22 -16.99 32.11
CA ARG A 240 -6.26 -17.96 32.68
C ARG A 240 -5.53 -17.39 33.90
N SER A 241 -5.20 -16.10 33.89
CA SER A 241 -4.57 -15.44 35.04
C SER A 241 -5.52 -15.32 36.22
N SER A 242 -6.80 -15.02 36.01
CA SER A 242 -7.77 -14.94 37.11
C SER A 242 -8.00 -16.29 37.78
N LEU A 243 -8.03 -17.39 37.02
CA LEU A 243 -8.14 -18.73 37.60
C LEU A 243 -6.95 -19.11 38.48
N LYS A 244 -5.73 -18.71 38.10
CA LYS A 244 -4.51 -18.97 38.90
C LYS A 244 -4.47 -18.18 40.21
N ASN A 245 -5.17 -17.05 40.30
CA ASN A 245 -5.19 -16.22 41.50
C ASN A 245 -6.29 -16.64 42.50
N THR A 246 -7.18 -17.57 42.10
CA THR A 246 -8.28 -18.09 42.93
C THR A 246 -7.99 -19.47 43.51
N LEU A 247 -6.88 -20.10 43.09
CA LEU A 247 -6.36 -21.38 43.60
C LEU A 247 -5.14 -21.13 44.49
#